data_AF-A0A4Y7QAT8-F1
#
_entry.id   AF-A0A4Y7QAT8-F1
#
_cell.length_a   1.000
_cell.length_b   1.000
_cell.length_c   1.000
_cell.angle_alpha   90.00
_cell.angle_beta   90.00
_cell.angle_gamma   90.00
#
_symmetry.space_group_name_H-M   'P 1'
#
loop_
_entity.id
_entity.type
_entity.pdbx_description
1 polymer ?
#
loop_
_entity_poly.entity_id
_entity_poly.type
_entity_poly.pdbx_seq_one_letter_code
_entity_poly.pdbx_strand_id
1 'polypeptide(L)'
;MMDDPGEEERVRAAVSMTLCELATARHHSTPLECSPFFLDSENLVSGPSHLSNCVDALSRSAQHWSSYSGYMREIPQLCSSLRRWNDLDAAKSLYKNATLEKLALLRLLFNREKRQEELIERWETHLEDSLTICSLRLK
;
A
#
# COMPACT_ATOMS: atom_id res chain seq x y z
N MET A 1 -6.67 16.22 9.20
CA MET A 1 -6.48 16.00 10.65
C MET A 1 -5.41 14.95 10.76
N MET A 2 -4.28 15.28 11.39
CA MET A 2 -3.13 14.37 11.50
C MET A 2 -3.39 13.53 12.75
N ASP A 3 -3.91 12.30 12.58
CA ASP A 3 -4.11 11.40 13.71
C ASP A 3 -2.74 10.95 14.23
N ASP A 4 -2.30 11.58 15.33
CA ASP A 4 -1.26 11.08 16.22
C ASP A 4 -1.68 9.66 16.66
N PRO A 5 -0.81 8.63 16.53
CA PRO A 5 -1.13 7.32 17.06
C PRO A 5 -1.55 7.45 18.52
N GLY A 6 -2.64 6.78 18.90
CA GLY A 6 -3.13 6.81 20.28
C GLY A 6 -2.00 6.44 21.24
N GLU A 7 -2.01 7.01 22.44
CA GLU A 7 -0.94 6.77 23.42
C GLU A 7 -0.69 5.27 23.66
N GLU A 8 -1.75 4.47 23.73
CA GLU A 8 -1.66 3.01 23.89
C GLU A 8 -0.96 2.33 22.69
N GLU A 9 -1.27 2.75 21.46
CA GLU A 9 -0.62 2.20 20.25
C GLU A 9 0.86 2.55 20.22
N ARG A 10 1.21 3.78 20.62
CA ARG A 10 2.60 4.23 20.73
C ARG A 10 3.36 3.41 21.77
N VAL A 11 2.77 3.18 22.94
CA VAL A 11 3.37 2.36 24.00
C VAL A 11 3.52 0.91 23.53
N ARG A 12 2.49 0.34 22.88
CA ARG A 12 2.53 -1.02 22.35
C ARG A 12 3.63 -1.20 21.30
N ALA A 13 3.72 -0.29 20.33
CA ALA A 13 4.79 -0.31 19.34
C ALA A 13 6.17 -0.15 19.99
N ALA A 14 6.31 0.70 21.02
CA ALA A 14 7.58 0.88 21.73
C ALA A 14 8.02 -0.39 22.45
N VAL A 15 7.08 -1.08 23.11
CA VAL A 15 7.30 -2.38 23.73
C VAL A 15 7.73 -3.40 22.68
N SER A 16 6.97 -3.56 21.59
CA SER A 16 7.31 -4.52 20.53
C SER A 16 8.69 -4.28 19.93
N MET A 17 9.04 -3.03 19.61
CA MET A 17 10.36 -2.68 19.08
C MET A 17 11.48 -2.98 20.07
N THR A 18 11.26 -2.68 21.35
CA THR A 18 12.22 -2.99 22.42
C THR A 18 12.43 -4.50 22.54
N LEU A 19 11.35 -5.29 22.52
CA LEU A 19 11.46 -6.75 22.62
C LEU A 19 12.16 -7.36 21.40
N CYS A 20 11.93 -6.82 20.20
CA CYS A 20 12.68 -7.19 19.00
C CYS A 20 14.18 -6.89 19.16
N GLU A 21 14.55 -5.72 19.68
CA GLU A 21 15.94 -5.37 19.97
C GLU A 21 16.56 -6.36 20.97
N LEU A 22 15.87 -6.63 22.09
CA LEU A 22 16.33 -7.56 23.12
C LEU A 22 16.47 -8.99 22.59
N ALA A 23 15.56 -9.45 21.75
CA ALA A 23 15.64 -10.78 21.14
C ALA A 23 16.89 -10.93 20.25
N THR A 24 17.35 -9.84 19.62
CA THR A 24 18.60 -9.85 18.85
C THR A 24 19.85 -9.76 19.72
N ALA A 25 19.74 -9.19 20.92
CA ALA A 25 20.83 -9.06 21.88
C ALA A 25 21.03 -10.36 22.67
N ARG A 26 21.91 -11.24 22.20
CA ARG A 26 22.22 -12.60 22.73
C ARG A 26 22.46 -12.75 24.25
N HIS A 27 22.58 -11.67 25.00
CA HIS A 27 22.92 -11.66 26.43
C HIS A 27 21.83 -11.11 27.36
N HIS A 28 20.67 -10.70 26.84
CA HIS A 28 19.60 -10.11 27.65
C HIS A 28 18.37 -11.01 27.64
N SER A 29 17.97 -11.50 28.82
CA SER A 29 16.72 -12.23 28.98
C SER A 29 15.55 -11.25 28.99
N THR A 30 14.55 -11.53 28.17
CA THR A 30 13.34 -10.72 28.07
C THR A 30 12.42 -10.97 29.27
N PRO A 31 11.79 -9.93 29.86
CA PRO A 31 10.88 -10.11 31.00
C PRO A 31 9.70 -11.02 30.66
N LEU A 32 9.32 -11.90 31.60
CA LEU A 32 8.19 -12.84 31.41
C LEU A 32 6.85 -12.11 31.34
N GLU A 33 6.77 -10.96 32.00
CA GLU A 33 5.63 -10.04 31.95
C GLU A 33 5.34 -9.53 30.52
N CYS A 34 6.35 -9.57 29.64
CA CYS A 34 6.24 -9.19 28.24
C CYS A 34 5.94 -10.35 27.29
N SER A 35 5.76 -11.58 27.80
CA SER A 35 5.46 -12.77 26.99
C SER A 35 4.29 -12.63 26.00
N PRO A 36 3.20 -11.89 26.28
CA PRO A 36 2.09 -11.73 25.33
C PRO A 36 2.47 -11.00 24.03
N PHE A 37 3.59 -10.28 24.03
CA PHE A 37 4.03 -9.44 22.90
C PHE A 37 5.08 -10.14 22.00
N PHE A 38 5.44 -11.40 22.28
CA PHE A 38 6.42 -12.18 21.48
C PHE A 38 5.82 -12.96 20.32
N LEU A 39 4.50 -13.17 20.31
CA LEU A 39 3.82 -13.96 19.29
C LEU A 39 3.09 -13.01 18.34
N ASP A 40 3.38 -13.13 17.04
CA ASP A 40 2.63 -12.56 15.90
C ASP A 40 1.19 -13.12 15.82
N SER A 41 0.55 -13.38 16.96
CA SER A 41 -0.86 -13.72 16.99
C SER A 41 -1.63 -12.41 16.94
N GLU A 42 -2.08 -12.05 15.74
CA GLU A 42 -3.07 -11.00 15.43
C GLU A 42 -4.35 -11.04 16.29
N ASN A 43 -4.49 -12.00 17.21
CA ASN A 43 -5.67 -12.29 18.02
C ASN A 43 -5.51 -12.12 19.54
N LEU A 44 -4.37 -11.62 20.06
CA LEU A 44 -4.29 -11.29 21.49
C LEU A 44 -4.27 -9.77 21.68
N VAL A 45 -5.46 -9.22 21.85
CA VAL A 45 -5.65 -7.94 22.54
C VAL A 45 -5.08 -8.13 23.94
N SER A 46 -3.77 -7.92 24.08
CA SER A 46 -3.14 -7.81 25.38
C SER A 46 -3.80 -6.61 26.04
N GLY A 47 -4.68 -6.87 27.01
CA GLY A 47 -5.42 -5.81 27.69
C GLY A 47 -4.45 -4.76 28.26
N PRO A 48 -4.93 -3.53 28.52
CA PRO A 48 -4.10 -2.43 28.99
C PRO A 48 -3.28 -2.78 30.25
N SER A 49 -3.76 -3.71 31.08
CA SER A 49 -3.05 -4.26 32.24
C SER A 49 -1.79 -5.06 31.89
N HIS A 50 -1.78 -5.82 30.80
CA HIS A 50 -0.58 -6.56 30.37
C HIS A 50 0.48 -5.63 29.81
N LEU A 51 0.05 -4.57 29.13
CA LEU A 51 0.94 -3.54 28.61
C LEU A 51 1.63 -2.79 29.74
N SER A 52 0.87 -2.33 30.76
CA SER A 52 1.45 -1.65 31.92
C SER A 52 2.43 -2.54 32.67
N ASN A 53 2.09 -3.81 32.90
CA ASN A 53 2.96 -4.75 33.61
C ASN A 53 4.28 -5.00 32.86
N CYS A 54 4.24 -5.09 31.53
CA CYS A 54 5.46 -5.22 30.72
C CYS A 54 6.31 -3.95 30.78
N VAL A 55 5.71 -2.75 30.68
CA VAL A 55 6.43 -1.48 30.83
C VAL A 55 7.09 -1.37 32.21
N ASP A 56 6.36 -1.73 33.26
CA ASP A 56 6.90 -1.78 34.63
C ASP A 56 8.08 -2.75 34.71
N ALA A 57 8.01 -3.92 34.08
CA ALA A 57 9.11 -4.86 34.03
C ALA A 57 10.33 -4.34 33.25
N LEU A 58 10.13 -3.64 32.13
CA LEU A 58 11.19 -2.99 31.37
C LEU A 58 11.89 -1.89 32.20
N SER A 59 11.14 -1.17 33.04
CA SER A 59 11.69 -0.12 33.91
C SER A 59 12.68 -0.64 34.96
N ARG A 60 12.65 -1.94 35.28
CA ARG A 60 13.56 -2.57 36.26
C ARG A 60 15.00 -2.68 35.76
N SER A 61 15.25 -2.47 34.46
CA SER A 61 16.58 -2.48 33.85
C SER A 61 16.84 -1.16 33.14
N ALA A 62 17.92 -0.48 33.50
CA ALA A 62 18.31 0.79 32.88
C ALA A 62 18.52 0.66 31.36
N GLN A 63 19.04 -0.47 30.90
CA GLN A 63 19.24 -0.73 29.48
C GLN A 63 17.91 -0.91 28.75
N HIS A 64 17.01 -1.75 29.27
CA HIS A 64 15.68 -1.96 28.68
C HIS A 64 14.86 -0.66 28.65
N TRP A 65 14.93 0.11 29.74
CA TRP A 65 14.26 1.41 29.83
C TRP A 65 14.80 2.42 28.81
N SER A 66 16.11 2.40 28.55
CA SER A 66 16.73 3.28 27.56
C SER A 66 16.23 2.99 26.14
N SER A 67 16.16 1.71 25.74
CA SER A 67 15.58 1.28 24.46
C SER A 67 14.10 1.65 24.35
N TYR A 68 13.29 1.30 25.35
CA TYR A 68 11.85 1.61 25.37
C TYR A 68 11.56 3.12 25.26
N SER A 69 12.21 3.93 26.09
CA SER A 69 12.01 5.39 26.08
C SER A 69 12.58 6.05 24.82
N GLY A 70 13.58 5.45 24.18
CA GLY A 70 14.04 5.82 22.84
C GLY A 70 12.93 5.61 21.81
N TYR A 71 12.44 4.38 21.68
CA TYR A 71 11.39 4.05 20.73
C TYR A 71 10.10 4.84 20.97
N MET A 72 9.70 5.06 22.22
CA MET A 72 8.49 5.83 22.53
C MET A 72 8.55 7.26 21.95
N ARG A 73 9.74 7.89 21.91
CA ARG A 73 9.98 9.19 21.30
C ARG A 73 10.08 9.14 19.78
N GLU A 74 10.63 8.06 19.24
CA GLU A 74 10.90 7.91 17.80
C GLU A 74 9.68 7.44 17.00
N ILE A 75 8.80 6.65 17.60
CA ILE A 75 7.63 6.04 16.93
C ILE A 75 6.76 7.06 16.19
N PRO A 76 6.40 8.23 16.75
CA PRO A 76 5.61 9.21 16.00
C PRO A 76 6.29 9.63 14.67
N GLN A 77 7.61 9.82 14.70
CA GLN A 77 8.40 10.16 13.52
C GLN A 77 8.47 8.99 12.52
N LEU A 78 8.71 7.78 13.02
CA LEU A 78 8.76 6.57 12.20
C LEU A 78 7.41 6.27 11.54
N CYS A 79 6.31 6.34 12.29
CA CYS A 79 4.96 6.11 11.79
C CYS A 79 4.56 7.14 10.72
N SER A 80 4.88 8.42 10.94
CA SER A 80 4.59 9.46 9.93
C SER A 80 5.33 9.21 8.61
N SER A 81 6.59 8.76 8.70
CA SER A 81 7.42 8.44 7.55
C SER A 81 6.88 7.20 6.82
N LEU A 82 6.59 6.13 7.56
CA LEU A 82 6.07 4.88 6.99
C LEU A 82 4.70 5.07 6.33
N ARG A 83 3.80 5.85 6.95
CA ARG A 83 2.51 6.20 6.37
C ARG A 83 2.70 6.89 5.01
N ARG A 84 3.59 7.88 4.95
CA ARG A 84 3.90 8.57 3.68
C ARG A 84 4.40 7.61 2.61
N TRP A 85 5.26 6.66 2.95
CA TRP A 85 5.74 5.66 2.00
C TRP A 85 4.60 4.77 1.49
N ASN A 86 3.74 4.29 2.39
CA ASN A 86 2.57 3.49 2.02
C ASN A 86 1.61 4.27 1.12
N ASP A 87 1.35 5.55 1.43
CA ASP A 87 0.50 6.42 0.61
C ASP A 87 1.09 6.62 -0.79
N LEU A 88 2.42 6.81 -0.89
CA LEU A 88 3.10 6.93 -2.17
C LEU A 88 3.00 5.66 -3.00
N ASP A 89 3.16 4.49 -2.39
CA ASP A 89 3.08 3.22 -3.12
C ASP A 89 1.63 2.89 -3.53
N ALA A 90 0.65 3.20 -2.68
CA ALA A 90 -0.76 3.13 -3.04
C ALA A 90 -1.08 4.03 -4.23
N ALA A 91 -0.59 5.28 -4.22
CA ALA A 91 -0.77 6.21 -5.32
C ALA A 91 -0.14 5.68 -6.63
N LYS A 92 1.12 5.21 -6.59
CA LYS A 92 1.79 4.62 -7.76
C LYS A 92 1.01 3.44 -8.33
N SER A 93 0.51 2.55 -7.47
CA SER A 93 -0.30 1.40 -7.87
C SER A 93 -1.58 1.84 -8.59
N LEU A 94 -2.30 2.80 -8.01
CA LEU A 94 -3.52 3.36 -8.62
C LEU A 94 -3.22 4.04 -9.97
N TYR A 95 -2.14 4.81 -10.06
CA TYR A 95 -1.71 5.42 -11.33
C TYR A 95 -1.34 4.36 -12.38
N LYS A 96 -0.68 3.28 -12.00
CA LYS A 96 -0.37 2.17 -12.90
C LYS A 96 -1.67 1.52 -13.43
N ASN A 97 -2.63 1.26 -12.56
CA ASN A 97 -3.91 0.67 -12.98
C ASN A 97 -4.68 1.62 -13.92
N ALA A 98 -4.75 2.90 -13.59
CA ALA A 98 -5.38 3.90 -14.44
C ALA A 98 -4.69 4.06 -15.81
N THR A 99 -3.36 3.95 -15.88
CA THR A 99 -2.64 4.02 -17.16
C THR A 99 -2.86 2.78 -18.02
N LEU A 100 -2.99 1.59 -17.43
CA LEU A 100 -3.36 0.37 -18.14
C LEU A 100 -4.78 0.46 -18.74
N GLU A 101 -5.75 0.96 -17.97
CA GLU A 101 -7.12 1.20 -18.46
C GLU A 101 -7.15 2.21 -19.61
N LYS A 102 -6.41 3.33 -19.47
CA LYS A 102 -6.27 4.32 -20.54
C LYS A 102 -5.66 3.72 -21.81
N LEU A 103 -4.62 2.88 -21.66
CA LEU A 103 -4.01 2.21 -22.80
C LEU A 103 -5.00 1.27 -23.50
N ALA A 104 -5.80 0.53 -22.73
CA ALA A 104 -6.84 -0.33 -23.27
C ALA A 104 -7.91 0.48 -24.04
N LEU A 105 -8.32 1.62 -23.50
CA LEU A 105 -9.26 2.53 -24.16
C LEU A 105 -8.68 3.09 -25.47
N LEU A 106 -7.43 3.55 -25.46
CA LEU A 106 -6.77 4.07 -26.67
C LEU A 106 -6.68 3.01 -27.76
N ARG A 107 -6.35 1.77 -27.40
CA ARG A 107 -6.34 0.64 -28.35
C ARG A 107 -7.72 0.37 -28.93
N LEU A 108 -8.77 0.43 -28.11
CA LEU A 108 -10.15 0.27 -28.58
C LEU A 108 -10.54 1.37 -29.56
N LEU A 109 -10.26 2.64 -29.22
CA LEU A 109 -10.57 3.79 -30.08
C LEU A 109 -9.83 3.71 -31.40
N PHE A 110 -8.54 3.40 -31.37
CA PHE A 110 -7.72 3.22 -32.57
C PHE A 110 -8.27 2.12 -33.49
N ASN A 111 -8.63 0.95 -32.92
CA ASN A 111 -9.20 -0.14 -33.69
C ASN A 111 -10.58 0.22 -34.28
N ARG A 112 -11.37 1.03 -33.57
CA ARG A 112 -12.66 1.52 -34.06
C ARG A 112 -12.48 2.47 -35.23
N GLU A 113 -11.54 3.41 -35.12
CA GLU A 113 -11.19 4.37 -36.17
C GLU A 113 -10.72 3.66 -37.43
N LYS A 114 -9.75 2.74 -37.30
CA LYS A 114 -9.27 1.93 -38.43
C LYS A 114 -10.40 1.18 -39.14
N ARG A 115 -11.31 0.57 -38.38
CA ARG A 115 -12.47 -0.14 -38.96
C ARG A 115 -13.42 0.82 -39.70
N GLN A 116 -13.55 2.05 -39.21
CA GLN A 116 -14.37 3.08 -39.85
C GLN A 116 -13.74 3.51 -41.18
N GLU A 117 -12.42 3.73 -41.21
CA GLU A 117 -11.67 4.02 -42.44
C GLU A 117 -11.83 2.90 -43.48
N GLU A 118 -11.63 1.63 -43.08
CA GLU A 118 -11.82 0.46 -43.95
C GLU A 118 -13.26 0.32 -44.49
N LEU A 119 -14.27 0.80 -43.75
CA LEU A 119 -15.65 0.83 -44.21
C LEU A 119 -15.87 1.96 -45.22
N ILE A 120 -15.34 3.15 -44.95
CA ILE A 120 -15.45 4.31 -45.85
C ILE A 120 -14.80 3.99 -47.20
N GLU A 121 -13.59 3.43 -47.20
CA GLU A 121 -12.87 3.03 -48.41
C GLU A 121 -13.65 1.99 -49.23
N ARG A 122 -14.28 1.01 -48.56
CA ARG A 122 -15.16 0.03 -49.22
C ARG A 122 -16.42 0.66 -49.80
N TRP A 123 -17.00 1.66 -49.13
CA TRP A 123 -18.16 2.36 -49.66
C TRP A 123 -17.80 3.22 -50.87
N GLU A 124 -16.66 3.91 -50.85
CA GLU A 124 -16.16 4.72 -51.96
C GLU A 124 -15.93 3.85 -53.20
N THR A 125 -15.24 2.71 -53.05
CA THR A 125 -15.02 1.74 -54.13
C THR A 125 -16.33 1.19 -54.70
N HIS A 126 -17.29 0.79 -53.85
CA HIS A 126 -18.61 0.35 -54.31
C HIS A 126 -19.39 1.44 -55.07
N LEU A 127 -19.26 2.69 -54.64
CA LEU A 127 -19.87 3.84 -55.33
C LEU A 127 -19.26 4.02 -56.73
N GLU A 128 -17.95 3.98 -56.85
CA GLU A 128 -17.24 4.06 -58.14
C GLU A 128 -17.65 2.93 -59.11
N ASP A 129 -17.73 1.69 -58.61
CA ASP A 129 -18.20 0.54 -59.38
C ASP A 129 -19.65 0.72 -59.86
N SER A 130 -20.52 1.21 -58.98
CA SER A 130 -21.93 1.43 -59.33
C SER A 130 -22.10 2.53 -60.40
N LEU A 131 -21.30 3.60 -60.31
CA LEU A 131 -21.29 4.70 -61.28
C LEU A 131 -20.76 4.25 -62.64
N THR A 132 -19.68 3.46 -62.66
CA THR A 132 -19.15 2.89 -63.91
C THR A 132 -20.16 1.95 -64.57
N ILE A 133 -20.83 1.07 -63.82
CA ILE A 133 -21.88 0.18 -64.37
C ILE A 133 -23.05 0.99 -64.96
N CYS A 134 -23.54 2.02 -64.25
CA CYS A 134 -24.59 2.90 -64.76
C CYS A 134 -24.18 3.60 -66.06
N SER A 135 -22.94 4.09 -66.14
CA SER A 135 -22.43 4.79 -67.33
C SER A 135 -22.33 3.87 -68.56
N LEU A 136 -22.02 2.58 -68.38
CA LEU A 136 -21.91 1.60 -69.45
C LEU A 136 -23.28 1.16 -70.00
N ARG A 137 -24.34 1.22 -69.18
CA ARG A 137 -25.72 0.84 -69.57
C ARG A 137 -26.47 1.92 -70.36
N LEU A 138 -25.97 3.15 -70.37
CA LEU A 138 -26.56 4.31 -71.04
C LEU A 138 -26.00 4.56 -72.47
N LYS A 139 -25.01 3.78 -72.90
CA LYS A 139 -24.48 3.74 -74.27
C LYS A 139 -25.02 2.53 -75.01
#